data_AF-A0A1D6HCD1-F1
#
_entry.id   AF-A0A1D6HCD1-F1
#
_cell.length_a   1.000
_cell.length_b   1.000
_cell.length_c   1.000
_cell.angle_alpha   90.00
_cell.angle_beta   90.00
_cell.angle_gamma   90.00
#
_symmetry.space_group_name_H-M   'P 1'
#
loop_
_entity.id
_entity.type
_entity.pdbx_description
1 polymer ?
#
loop_
_entity_poly.entity_id
_entity_poly.type
_entity_poly.pdbx_seq_one_letter_code
_entity_poly.pdbx_strand_id
1 'polypeptide(L)'
;MASTRSSSLPSRGATDGEKRLEALALGRVAEAADAVASAACAGEVVRAIHAVASLLFPVDSEAVAGTVEEPFRSQVRLCDSLKALVNSFERNSDISTKYCDIHILDAVTVTLSNEERESWRHAFYHGPAFPTMSKILLGNVALKWLPKINVSARQEIYDSFFVKGPPTEVIQALVPALSEKEFSKEDHQTFCLNLERLLILWLLDNKGVFQIVVDFICSKKHGEDILSPDKTISVSRVAQLLASVPDKARLGASAALTSPSFFKHVVSQLLAGAEATTIELAADKEANEHYVLSSMFHFVGEVLSRVCRRGSTGVLVAELIPKVRNHIHRCVPPDHRATIPEMVQHVCQSQFWFNMVEAMRDQHSIERLTEELLRQLASQHISDEEAYWILWTLFNQSFKRLTVMR
;
A
#
# COMPACT_ATOMS: atom_id res chain seq x y z
N MET A 1 13.09 -19.05 -51.59
CA MET A 1 11.67 -18.69 -51.36
C MET A 1 11.21 -19.50 -50.15
N ALA A 2 10.75 -18.98 -49.02
CA ALA A 2 10.35 -17.64 -48.62
C ALA A 2 10.85 -17.37 -47.19
N SER A 3 11.21 -16.11 -46.94
CA SER A 3 11.60 -15.56 -45.64
C SER A 3 10.34 -15.08 -44.92
N THR A 4 10.03 -15.65 -43.76
CA THR A 4 8.98 -15.14 -42.87
C THR A 4 9.66 -14.33 -41.77
N ARG A 5 9.72 -13.00 -41.98
CA ARG A 5 10.03 -12.02 -40.94
C ARG A 5 9.01 -12.15 -39.81
N SER A 6 9.46 -12.48 -38.60
CA SER A 6 8.68 -12.24 -37.39
C SER A 6 8.62 -10.73 -37.15
N SER A 7 7.45 -10.14 -37.31
CA SER A 7 7.18 -8.79 -36.82
C SER A 7 7.05 -8.86 -35.29
N SER A 8 8.11 -8.52 -34.58
CA SER A 8 8.01 -8.13 -33.17
C SER A 8 7.20 -6.84 -33.07
N LEU A 9 6.00 -6.93 -32.51
CA LEU A 9 5.22 -5.74 -32.16
C LEU A 9 5.99 -4.92 -31.12
N PRO A 10 6.03 -3.58 -31.25
CA PRO A 10 6.65 -2.73 -30.25
C PRO A 10 5.80 -2.72 -28.98
N SER A 11 6.43 -3.07 -27.86
CA SER A 11 5.98 -2.72 -26.50
C SER A 11 5.51 -1.26 -26.49
N ARG A 12 4.21 -1.05 -26.25
CA ARG A 12 3.59 0.28 -26.18
C ARG A 12 4.17 1.06 -25.00
N GLY A 13 5.09 1.97 -25.30
CA GLY A 13 5.69 2.87 -24.30
C GLY A 13 4.69 3.89 -23.77
N ALA A 14 4.93 4.38 -22.55
CA ALA A 14 4.22 5.47 -21.90
C ALA A 14 3.95 6.64 -22.87
N THR A 15 2.78 7.28 -22.70
CA THR A 15 2.38 8.42 -23.55
C THR A 15 3.39 9.57 -23.40
N ASP A 16 3.55 10.39 -24.43
CA ASP A 16 4.51 11.51 -24.41
C ASP A 16 4.27 12.48 -23.23
N GLY A 17 2.99 12.69 -22.88
CA GLY A 17 2.58 13.49 -21.73
C GLY A 17 2.96 12.88 -20.38
N GLU A 18 2.85 11.56 -20.22
CA GLU A 18 3.22 10.85 -19.00
C GLU A 18 4.73 10.91 -18.76
N LYS A 19 5.53 10.65 -19.80
CA LYS A 19 7.00 10.77 -19.73
C LYS A 19 7.44 12.19 -19.38
N ARG A 20 6.76 13.21 -19.93
CA ARG A 20 7.03 14.61 -19.60
C ARG A 20 6.73 14.90 -18.12
N LEU A 21 5.62 14.39 -17.59
CA LEU A 21 5.25 14.59 -16.20
C LEU A 21 6.20 13.85 -15.24
N GLU A 22 6.65 12.65 -15.58
CA GLU A 22 7.70 11.93 -14.85
C GLU A 22 9.02 12.72 -14.80
N ALA A 23 9.44 13.29 -15.93
CA ALA A 23 10.63 14.12 -16.01
C ALA A 23 10.50 15.39 -15.15
N LEU A 24 9.33 16.03 -15.17
CA LEU A 24 9.05 17.19 -14.31
C LEU A 24 9.05 16.81 -12.82
N ALA A 25 8.44 15.69 -12.46
CA ALA A 25 8.43 15.18 -11.08
C ALA A 25 9.86 14.90 -10.59
N LEU A 26 10.69 14.26 -11.42
CA LEU A 26 12.10 14.02 -11.10
C LEU A 26 12.89 15.34 -10.98
N GLY A 27 12.64 16.31 -11.85
CA GLY A 27 13.24 17.65 -11.76
C GLY A 27 12.93 18.34 -10.43
N ARG A 28 11.68 18.29 -9.97
CA ARG A 28 11.28 18.83 -8.66
C ARG A 28 11.94 18.11 -7.49
N VAL A 29 12.11 16.80 -7.58
CA VAL A 29 12.85 16.03 -6.58
C VAL A 29 14.33 16.41 -6.57
N ALA A 30 14.95 16.63 -7.72
CA ALA A 30 16.34 17.08 -7.82
C ALA A 30 16.53 18.47 -7.20
N GLU A 31 15.66 19.43 -7.51
CA GLU A 31 15.66 20.76 -6.89
C GLU A 31 15.54 20.67 -5.36
N ALA A 32 14.65 19.82 -4.85
CA ALA A 32 14.50 19.59 -3.42
C ALA A 32 15.74 18.91 -2.82
N ALA A 33 16.37 17.97 -3.53
CA ALA A 33 17.60 17.31 -3.10
C ALA A 33 18.74 18.30 -2.91
N ASP A 34 18.96 19.17 -3.89
CA ASP A 34 20.01 20.19 -3.86
C ASP A 34 19.77 21.21 -2.75
N ALA A 35 18.51 21.63 -2.55
CA ALA A 35 18.11 22.51 -1.46
C ALA A 35 18.33 21.85 -0.09
N VAL A 36 18.00 20.56 0.09
CA VAL A 36 18.25 19.83 1.34
C VAL A 36 19.74 19.63 1.59
N ALA A 37 20.53 19.38 0.55
CA ALA A 37 21.97 19.19 0.67
C ALA A 37 22.70 20.49 1.07
N SER A 38 22.24 21.62 0.55
CA SER A 38 22.79 22.96 0.86
C SER A 38 22.20 23.62 2.09
N ALA A 39 21.18 23.01 2.72
CA ALA A 39 20.45 23.63 3.83
C ALA A 39 21.34 23.92 5.05
N ALA A 40 21.21 25.14 5.57
CA ALA A 40 21.83 25.61 6.80
C ALA A 40 20.90 25.45 8.02
N CYS A 41 19.58 25.48 7.82
CA CYS A 41 18.59 25.32 8.91
C CYS A 41 17.44 24.37 8.55
N ALA A 42 16.66 23.98 9.57
CA ALA A 42 15.50 23.10 9.39
C ALA A 42 14.38 23.76 8.57
N GLY A 43 14.22 25.09 8.63
CA GLY A 43 13.24 25.83 7.84
C GLY A 43 13.45 25.68 6.33
N GLU A 44 14.70 25.67 5.87
CA GLU A 44 15.02 25.43 4.45
C GLU A 44 14.65 24.03 3.99
N VAL A 45 14.89 23.02 4.84
CA VAL A 45 14.52 21.63 4.59
C VAL A 45 13.00 21.47 4.55
N VAL A 46 12.29 22.06 5.51
CA VAL A 46 10.82 22.07 5.55
C VAL A 46 10.26 22.66 4.26
N ARG A 47 10.77 23.82 3.83
CA ARG A 47 10.36 24.46 2.59
C ARG A 47 10.64 23.59 1.36
N ALA A 48 11.81 22.99 1.27
CA ALA A 48 12.20 22.15 0.13
C ALA A 48 11.28 20.92 -0.01
N ILE A 49 11.00 20.24 1.10
CA ILE A 49 10.12 19.07 1.10
C ILE A 49 8.66 19.47 0.86
N HIS A 50 8.20 20.57 1.49
CA HIS A 50 6.86 21.14 1.27
C HIS A 50 6.60 21.45 -0.21
N ALA A 51 7.61 21.94 -0.93
CA ALA A 51 7.49 22.25 -2.34
C ALA A 51 7.05 21.04 -3.18
N VAL A 52 7.59 19.84 -2.87
CA VAL A 52 7.19 18.60 -3.53
C VAL A 52 5.90 18.03 -2.92
N ALA A 53 5.77 18.02 -1.59
CA ALA A 53 4.60 17.45 -0.92
C ALA A 53 3.28 18.11 -1.38
N SER A 54 3.28 19.42 -1.56
CA SER A 54 2.07 20.17 -1.97
C SER A 54 1.65 19.89 -3.43
N LEU A 55 2.51 19.30 -4.25
CA LEU A 55 2.13 18.80 -5.58
C LEU A 55 1.36 17.48 -5.49
N LEU A 56 1.59 16.69 -4.44
CA LEU A 56 1.12 15.31 -4.32
C LEU A 56 -0.02 15.14 -3.31
N PHE A 57 -0.12 16.05 -2.34
CA PHE A 57 -1.08 15.98 -1.23
C PHE A 57 -1.75 17.33 -1.00
N PRO A 58 -2.99 17.35 -0.49
CA PRO A 58 -3.56 18.55 0.11
C PRO A 58 -2.87 18.79 1.46
N VAL A 59 -1.78 19.56 1.44
CA VAL A 59 -0.97 19.89 2.64
C VAL A 59 -1.61 21.06 3.38
N ASP A 60 -1.70 20.99 4.71
CA ASP A 60 -2.05 22.15 5.53
C ASP A 60 -0.84 23.09 5.67
N SER A 61 -0.68 23.96 4.69
CA SER A 61 0.47 24.88 4.63
C SER A 61 0.48 25.91 5.74
N GLU A 62 -0.66 26.24 6.36
CA GLU A 62 -0.68 27.13 7.52
C GLU A 62 -0.13 26.42 8.76
N ALA A 63 -0.53 25.17 8.97
CA ALA A 63 0.06 24.34 10.02
C ALA A 63 1.57 24.18 9.82
N VAL A 64 2.03 23.95 8.59
CA VAL A 64 3.47 23.84 8.28
C VAL A 64 4.19 25.19 8.49
N ALA A 65 3.64 26.30 7.97
CA ALA A 65 4.22 27.64 8.07
C ALA A 65 4.33 28.12 9.52
N GLY A 66 3.39 27.72 10.39
CA GLY A 66 3.42 27.99 11.82
C GLY A 66 4.61 27.36 12.54
N THR A 67 5.28 26.37 11.95
CA THR A 67 6.42 25.67 12.55
C THR A 67 7.79 26.22 12.17
N VAL A 68 7.84 27.19 11.25
CA VAL A 68 9.09 27.77 10.74
C VAL A 68 9.13 29.28 10.95
N GLU A 69 10.35 29.80 11.06
CA GLU A 69 10.68 31.21 11.12
C GLU A 69 10.57 31.91 9.74
N GLU A 70 10.58 33.24 9.75
CA GLU A 70 10.76 34.01 8.52
C GLU A 70 12.20 33.88 8.00
N PRO A 71 12.42 33.88 6.67
CA PRO A 71 11.46 34.13 5.60
C PRO A 71 10.69 32.88 5.13
N PHE A 72 10.97 31.71 5.72
CA PHE A 72 10.46 30.42 5.24
C PHE A 72 8.95 30.29 5.41
N ARG A 73 8.40 30.85 6.49
CA ARG A 73 6.96 30.94 6.71
C ARG A 73 6.24 31.61 5.55
N SER A 74 6.70 32.78 5.12
CA SER A 74 6.13 33.49 3.97
C SER A 74 6.26 32.67 2.69
N GLN A 75 7.39 31.97 2.49
CA GLN A 75 7.63 31.16 1.30
C GLN A 75 6.76 29.90 1.25
N VAL A 76 6.50 29.23 2.38
CA VAL A 76 5.58 28.07 2.47
C VAL A 76 4.17 28.51 2.04
N ARG A 77 3.70 29.66 2.54
CA ARG A 77 2.40 30.24 2.15
C ARG A 77 2.32 30.61 0.67
N LEU A 78 3.39 31.18 0.12
CA LEU A 78 3.47 31.55 -1.30
C LEU A 78 3.53 30.33 -2.23
N CYS A 79 4.06 29.20 -1.76
CA CYS A 79 4.19 27.97 -2.53
C CYS A 79 2.85 27.43 -3.04
N ASP A 80 1.78 27.62 -2.26
CA ASP A 80 0.42 27.25 -2.66
C ASP A 80 -0.17 28.19 -3.70
N SER A 81 0.19 29.47 -3.64
CA SER A 81 -0.37 30.52 -4.48
C SER A 81 0.26 30.57 -5.88
N LEU A 82 1.56 30.27 -6.01
CA LEU A 82 2.29 30.40 -7.29
C LEU A 82 2.19 29.17 -8.21
N LYS A 83 1.97 27.96 -7.64
CA LYS A 83 2.04 26.70 -8.42
C LYS A 83 0.89 26.54 -9.42
N ALA A 84 -0.30 27.00 -9.09
CA ALA A 84 -1.41 26.95 -10.02
C ALA A 84 -1.28 27.94 -11.18
N LEU A 85 -0.59 29.06 -10.94
CA LEU A 85 -0.28 30.03 -11.99
C LEU A 85 0.70 29.40 -12.99
N VAL A 86 1.81 28.82 -12.53
CA VAL A 86 2.81 28.17 -13.39
C VAL A 86 2.24 26.97 -14.16
N ASN A 87 1.43 26.12 -13.52
CA ASN A 87 0.81 24.96 -14.19
C ASN A 87 -0.30 25.32 -15.20
N SER A 88 -0.88 26.53 -15.09
CA SER A 88 -1.78 27.10 -16.11
C SER A 88 -1.00 27.61 -17.32
N PHE A 89 0.15 28.25 -17.08
CA PHE A 89 1.04 28.76 -18.13
C PHE A 89 1.74 27.65 -18.93
N GLU A 90 2.22 26.59 -18.29
CA GLU A 90 2.94 25.50 -18.99
C GLU A 90 2.04 24.61 -19.88
N ARG A 91 0.72 24.60 -19.62
CA ARG A 91 -0.26 23.87 -20.45
C ARG A 91 -0.77 24.67 -21.65
N ASN A 92 -0.73 26.00 -21.57
CA ASN A 92 -1.16 26.89 -22.65
C ASN A 92 0.06 27.48 -23.36
N SER A 93 0.63 26.75 -24.33
CA SER A 93 1.75 27.24 -25.16
C SER A 93 1.43 28.49 -26.00
N ASP A 94 0.17 28.94 -26.03
CA ASP A 94 -0.28 30.11 -26.81
C ASP A 94 -0.46 31.41 -26.01
N ILE A 95 -0.26 31.42 -24.68
CA ILE A 95 -0.53 32.63 -23.84
C ILE A 95 0.76 33.38 -23.45
N SER A 96 1.92 32.94 -23.96
CA SER A 96 3.27 33.43 -23.58
C SER A 96 3.56 34.91 -23.88
N THR A 97 2.65 35.68 -24.50
CA THR A 97 2.95 37.08 -24.92
C THR A 97 2.03 38.17 -24.40
N LYS A 98 1.05 37.90 -23.52
CA LYS A 98 0.08 38.96 -23.11
C LYS A 98 -0.04 39.30 -21.63
N TYR A 99 0.69 38.66 -20.73
CA TYR A 99 0.61 38.98 -19.29
C TYR A 99 2.00 39.04 -18.66
N CYS A 100 2.80 40.03 -19.08
CA CYS A 100 4.00 40.44 -18.33
C CYS A 100 3.73 41.53 -17.28
N ASP A 101 2.50 42.04 -17.16
CA ASP A 101 2.16 43.06 -16.17
C ASP A 101 0.90 42.65 -15.38
N ILE A 102 1.07 41.80 -14.37
CA ILE A 102 0.08 41.71 -13.28
C ILE A 102 0.80 42.02 -11.96
N HIS A 103 0.49 43.19 -11.45
CA HIS A 103 0.74 43.57 -10.07
C HIS A 103 0.14 42.53 -9.12
N ILE A 104 1.00 42.02 -8.24
CA ILE A 104 0.67 41.16 -7.11
C ILE A 104 -0.30 41.92 -6.20
N LEU A 105 -1.60 41.63 -6.31
CA LEU A 105 -2.61 41.94 -5.32
C LEU A 105 -3.71 40.87 -5.41
N ASP A 106 -4.03 40.33 -4.23
CA ASP A 106 -4.96 39.25 -3.91
C ASP A 106 -4.49 37.82 -4.23
N ALA A 107 -4.01 37.16 -3.18
CA ALA A 107 -3.75 35.74 -3.07
C ALA A 107 -5.04 34.94 -3.28
N VAL A 108 -5.37 34.66 -4.55
CA VAL A 108 -6.29 33.58 -4.88
C VAL A 108 -5.51 32.28 -4.74
N THR A 109 -5.78 31.53 -3.67
CA THR A 109 -5.30 30.16 -3.48
C THR A 109 -5.91 29.27 -4.56
N VAL A 110 -5.30 29.24 -5.75
CA VAL A 110 -5.68 28.27 -6.78
C VAL A 110 -5.01 26.95 -6.40
N THR A 111 -5.77 26.04 -5.81
CA THR A 111 -5.32 24.69 -5.48
C THR A 111 -5.39 23.82 -6.74
N LEU A 112 -4.40 22.94 -6.95
CA LEU A 112 -4.47 21.91 -7.99
C LEU A 112 -5.79 21.14 -7.91
N SER A 113 -6.39 20.86 -9.07
CA SER A 113 -7.57 19.99 -9.14
C SER A 113 -7.19 18.57 -8.68
N ASN A 114 -8.19 17.79 -8.25
CA ASN A 114 -7.92 16.41 -7.81
C ASN A 114 -7.36 15.53 -8.94
N GLU A 115 -7.80 15.74 -10.20
CA GLU A 115 -7.30 15.00 -11.36
C GLU A 115 -5.85 15.34 -11.71
N GLU A 116 -5.48 16.62 -11.60
CA GLU A 116 -4.10 17.07 -11.81
C GLU A 116 -3.17 16.49 -10.75
N ARG A 117 -3.59 16.58 -9.48
CA ARG A 117 -2.85 16.01 -8.36
C ARG A 117 -2.66 14.50 -8.53
N GLU A 118 -3.69 13.80 -8.99
CA GLU A 118 -3.60 12.35 -9.24
C GLU A 118 -2.64 12.02 -10.40
N SER A 119 -2.62 12.84 -11.45
CA SER A 119 -1.64 12.70 -12.54
C SER A 119 -0.20 12.87 -12.04
N TRP A 120 0.05 13.88 -11.21
CA TRP A 120 1.35 14.09 -10.55
C TRP A 120 1.71 12.93 -9.63
N ARG A 121 0.77 12.43 -8.83
CA ARG A 121 0.97 11.26 -7.97
C ARG A 121 1.34 10.02 -8.79
N HIS A 122 0.63 9.76 -9.89
CA HIS A 122 0.93 8.62 -10.75
C HIS A 122 2.36 8.70 -11.29
N ALA A 123 2.73 9.82 -11.91
CA ALA A 123 4.07 10.04 -12.46
C ALA A 123 5.17 10.03 -11.38
N PHE A 124 4.88 10.52 -10.18
CA PHE A 124 5.84 10.55 -9.09
C PHE A 124 6.11 9.15 -8.51
N TYR A 125 5.06 8.40 -8.19
CA TYR A 125 5.18 7.11 -7.48
C TYR A 125 5.57 5.94 -8.39
N HIS A 126 5.08 5.90 -9.62
CA HIS A 126 5.41 4.83 -10.57
C HIS A 126 6.63 5.17 -11.44
N GLY A 127 7.10 6.42 -11.39
CA GLY A 127 8.31 6.89 -12.04
C GLY A 127 9.55 6.88 -11.12
N PRO A 128 10.69 7.40 -11.60
CA PRO A 128 11.96 7.42 -10.85
C PRO A 128 11.99 8.44 -9.70
N ALA A 129 11.00 9.33 -9.62
CA ALA A 129 10.97 10.42 -8.65
C ALA A 129 10.78 9.90 -7.22
N PHE A 130 9.85 8.96 -6.97
CA PHE A 130 9.62 8.43 -5.63
C PHE A 130 10.79 7.62 -5.06
N PRO A 131 11.44 6.70 -5.79
CA PRO A 131 12.65 6.03 -5.29
C PRO A 131 13.78 7.03 -4.96
N THR A 132 13.94 8.07 -5.78
CA THR A 132 14.94 9.13 -5.54
C THR A 132 14.60 9.94 -4.29
N MET A 133 13.34 10.39 -4.18
CA MET A 133 12.85 11.14 -3.03
C MET A 133 12.93 10.32 -1.73
N SER A 134 12.57 9.04 -1.78
CA SER A 134 12.66 8.13 -0.64
C SER A 134 14.09 8.03 -0.11
N LYS A 135 15.09 7.92 -0.99
CA LYS A 135 16.50 7.92 -0.60
C LYS A 135 16.92 9.24 0.07
N ILE A 136 16.46 10.38 -0.44
CA ILE A 136 16.74 11.69 0.17
C ILE A 136 16.09 11.81 1.55
N LEU A 137 14.81 11.44 1.66
CA LEU A 137 14.04 11.50 2.89
C LEU A 137 14.61 10.57 3.96
N LEU A 138 14.96 9.34 3.60
CA LEU A 138 15.48 8.34 4.55
C LEU A 138 16.96 8.54 4.86
N GLY A 139 17.79 8.81 3.85
CA GLY A 139 19.24 8.87 3.99
C GLY A 139 19.79 10.23 4.41
N ASN A 140 19.12 11.34 4.09
CA ASN A 140 19.65 12.68 4.36
C ASN A 140 18.77 13.43 5.39
N VAL A 141 17.47 13.50 5.11
CA VAL A 141 16.52 14.21 6.00
C VAL A 141 16.38 13.50 7.33
N ALA A 142 16.17 12.17 7.35
CA ALA A 142 15.97 11.42 8.59
C ALA A 142 17.15 11.55 9.56
N LEU A 143 18.37 11.45 9.03
CA LEU A 143 19.60 11.45 9.84
C LEU A 143 19.91 12.82 10.43
N LYS A 144 19.85 13.89 9.63
CA LYS A 144 20.35 15.21 10.02
C LYS A 144 19.26 16.17 10.50
N TRP A 145 18.07 16.08 9.92
CA TRP A 145 17.08 17.15 9.98
C TRP A 145 15.80 16.77 10.72
N LEU A 146 15.37 15.52 10.62
CA LEU A 146 14.11 15.06 11.17
C LEU A 146 13.95 15.31 12.69
N PRO A 147 14.99 15.21 13.55
CA PRO A 147 14.88 15.58 14.96
C PRO A 147 14.63 17.08 15.21
N LYS A 148 14.92 17.94 14.22
CA LYS A 148 14.77 19.40 14.27
C LYS A 148 13.48 19.89 13.62
N ILE A 149 12.77 19.02 12.90
CA ILE A 149 11.50 19.35 12.25
C ILE A 149 10.37 19.14 13.26
N ASN A 150 9.48 20.12 13.36
CA ASN A 150 8.31 20.03 14.23
C ASN A 150 7.42 18.82 13.83
N VAL A 151 6.81 18.17 14.82
CA VAL A 151 5.99 16.97 14.61
C VAL A 151 4.84 17.20 13.62
N SER A 152 4.15 18.33 13.69
CA SER A 152 3.05 18.66 12.77
C SER A 152 3.54 18.83 11.34
N ALA A 153 4.64 19.57 11.15
CA ALA A 153 5.25 19.71 9.82
C ALA A 153 5.74 18.37 9.27
N ARG A 154 6.37 17.54 10.12
CA ARG A 154 6.82 16.19 9.75
C ARG A 154 5.66 15.33 9.26
N GLN A 155 4.51 15.35 9.93
CA GLN A 155 3.34 14.57 9.52
C GLN A 155 2.83 15.00 8.14
N GLU A 156 2.76 16.31 7.91
CA GLU A 156 2.26 16.89 6.66
C GLU A 156 3.20 16.68 5.47
N ILE A 157 4.51 16.88 5.66
CA ILE A 157 5.44 16.96 4.52
C ILE A 157 6.40 15.77 4.43
N TYR A 158 6.64 15.03 5.51
CA TYR A 158 7.57 13.90 5.50
C TYR A 158 6.82 12.55 5.53
N ASP A 159 6.02 12.34 6.57
CA ASP A 159 5.31 11.07 6.78
C ASP A 159 4.28 10.83 5.66
N SER A 160 3.68 11.90 5.11
CA SER A 160 2.70 11.84 4.02
C SER A 160 3.21 11.13 2.75
N PHE A 161 4.51 11.20 2.43
CA PHE A 161 5.07 10.48 1.27
C PHE A 161 4.92 8.96 1.38
N PHE A 162 4.94 8.44 2.61
CA PHE A 162 4.81 7.00 2.88
C PHE A 162 3.39 6.63 3.28
N VAL A 163 2.73 7.45 4.11
CA VAL A 163 1.38 7.16 4.63
C VAL A 163 0.30 7.35 3.56
N LYS A 164 0.43 8.37 2.71
CA LYS A 164 -0.56 8.71 1.66
C LYS A 164 -0.13 8.21 0.27
N GLY A 165 1.00 7.51 0.16
CA GLY A 165 1.49 6.94 -1.10
C GLY A 165 0.90 5.56 -1.43
N PRO A 166 1.01 5.08 -2.67
CA PRO A 166 0.57 3.73 -3.06
C PRO A 166 1.28 2.66 -2.21
N PRO A 167 0.55 1.85 -1.43
CA PRO A 167 1.10 0.84 -0.55
C PRO A 167 2.10 -0.13 -1.22
N THR A 168 1.86 -0.52 -2.48
CA THR A 168 2.75 -1.41 -3.24
C THR A 168 4.09 -0.76 -3.55
N GLU A 169 4.15 0.55 -3.75
CA GLU A 169 5.41 1.28 -3.98
C GLU A 169 6.13 1.55 -2.66
N VAL A 170 5.38 1.95 -1.63
CA VAL A 170 5.94 2.27 -0.30
C VAL A 170 6.65 1.07 0.32
N ILE A 171 6.06 -0.13 0.25
CA ILE A 171 6.70 -1.34 0.79
C ILE A 171 7.99 -1.71 0.06
N GLN A 172 8.04 -1.44 -1.25
CA GLN A 172 9.22 -1.67 -2.09
C GLN A 172 10.34 -0.68 -1.79
N ALA A 173 10.04 0.52 -1.28
CA ALA A 173 11.02 1.47 -0.80
C ALA A 173 11.52 1.14 0.63
N LEU A 174 10.60 0.90 1.57
CA LEU A 174 10.94 0.80 2.99
C LEU A 174 11.60 -0.53 3.38
N VAL A 175 11.09 -1.66 2.90
CA VAL A 175 11.51 -2.99 3.39
C VAL A 175 12.92 -3.39 2.91
N PRO A 176 13.34 -3.08 1.67
CA PRO A 176 14.73 -3.28 1.27
C PRO A 176 15.71 -2.40 2.06
N ALA A 177 15.33 -1.15 2.34
CA ALA A 177 16.18 -0.20 3.06
C ALA A 177 16.59 -0.69 4.46
N LEU A 178 15.75 -1.48 5.14
CA LEU A 178 16.10 -2.10 6.45
C LEU A 178 17.37 -2.97 6.40
N SER A 179 17.75 -3.47 5.23
CA SER A 179 18.92 -4.35 5.06
C SER A 179 20.17 -3.59 4.59
N GLU A 180 20.09 -2.28 4.36
CA GLU A 180 21.21 -1.46 3.89
C GLU A 180 22.23 -1.23 5.01
N LYS A 181 23.51 -1.46 4.72
CA LYS A 181 24.62 -1.33 5.68
C LYS A 181 25.51 -0.10 5.40
N GLU A 182 25.02 0.87 4.63
CA GLU A 182 25.84 1.96 4.10
C GLU A 182 26.19 3.06 5.11
N PHE A 183 25.74 2.96 6.36
CA PHE A 183 25.86 4.02 7.37
C PHE A 183 26.86 3.70 8.49
N SER A 184 27.35 4.75 9.17
CA SER A 184 28.07 4.61 10.44
C SER A 184 27.17 3.93 11.48
N LYS A 185 27.72 3.39 12.59
CA LYS A 185 26.90 2.66 13.58
C LYS A 185 25.77 3.51 14.19
N GLU A 186 26.04 4.79 14.48
CA GLU A 186 25.06 5.71 15.09
C GLU A 186 24.03 6.18 14.06
N ASP A 187 24.48 6.50 12.85
CA ASP A 187 23.60 6.88 11.74
C ASP A 187 22.70 5.72 11.34
N HIS A 188 23.24 4.50 11.29
CA HIS A 188 22.48 3.28 11.00
C HIS A 188 21.38 3.04 12.03
N GLN A 189 21.64 3.28 13.31
CA GLN A 189 20.63 3.17 14.35
C GLN A 189 19.50 4.19 14.16
N THR A 190 19.84 5.46 13.89
CA THR A 190 18.84 6.53 13.64
C THR A 190 18.01 6.24 12.40
N PHE A 191 18.66 5.77 11.34
CA PHE A 191 18.03 5.34 10.09
C PHE A 191 17.02 4.21 10.34
N CYS A 192 17.44 3.13 11.01
CA CYS A 192 16.59 1.99 11.33
C CYS A 192 15.42 2.38 12.24
N LEU A 193 15.63 3.24 13.25
CA LEU A 193 14.55 3.74 14.10
C LEU A 193 13.48 4.49 13.30
N ASN A 194 13.88 5.30 12.31
CA ASN A 194 12.92 6.00 11.46
C ASN A 194 12.19 5.04 10.51
N LEU A 195 12.89 4.06 9.91
CA LEU A 195 12.25 3.03 9.08
C LEU A 195 11.24 2.19 9.86
N GLU A 196 11.62 1.74 11.06
CA GLU A 196 10.74 0.99 11.96
C GLU A 196 9.50 1.82 12.34
N ARG A 197 9.69 3.12 12.65
CA ARG A 197 8.60 4.06 12.91
C ARG A 197 7.67 4.19 11.71
N LEU A 198 8.21 4.36 10.50
CA LEU A 198 7.41 4.49 9.29
C LEU A 198 6.65 3.20 8.97
N LEU A 199 7.27 2.03 9.14
CA LEU A 199 6.60 0.74 8.96
C LEU A 199 5.44 0.56 9.93
N ILE A 200 5.62 0.91 11.21
CA ILE A 200 4.52 0.84 12.18
C ILE A 200 3.41 1.83 11.79
N LEU A 201 3.78 3.09 11.53
CA LEU A 201 2.83 4.14 11.21
C LEU A 201 2.01 3.81 9.95
N TRP A 202 2.67 3.50 8.84
CA TRP A 202 2.00 3.24 7.57
C TRP A 202 1.33 1.85 7.55
N LEU A 203 2.08 0.79 7.88
CA LEU A 203 1.60 -0.58 7.68
C LEU A 203 0.61 -1.01 8.75
N LEU A 204 0.85 -0.65 10.02
CA LEU A 204 0.06 -1.12 11.16
C LEU A 204 -1.02 -0.12 11.55
N ASP A 205 -0.64 1.13 11.82
CA ASP A 205 -1.57 2.15 12.35
C ASP A 205 -2.52 2.69 11.27
N ASN A 206 -2.03 2.85 10.04
CA ASN A 206 -2.82 3.37 8.91
C ASN A 206 -3.37 2.28 7.99
N LYS A 207 -3.46 1.03 8.46
CA LYS A 207 -4.04 -0.09 7.71
C LYS A 207 -3.38 -0.35 6.34
N GLY A 208 -2.05 -0.19 6.22
CA GLY A 208 -1.36 -0.36 4.94
C GLY A 208 -1.57 -1.74 4.29
N VAL A 209 -1.70 -2.83 5.05
CA VAL A 209 -1.97 -4.17 4.48
C VAL A 209 -3.35 -4.23 3.84
N PHE A 210 -4.37 -3.64 4.48
CA PHE A 210 -5.70 -3.53 3.90
C PHE A 210 -5.65 -2.77 2.57
N GLN A 211 -4.89 -1.68 2.50
CA GLN A 211 -4.78 -0.89 1.28
C GLN A 211 -4.06 -1.65 0.15
N ILE A 212 -3.04 -2.47 0.46
CA ILE A 212 -2.42 -3.36 -0.54
C ILE A 212 -3.47 -4.32 -1.14
N VAL A 213 -4.39 -4.84 -0.32
CA VAL A 213 -5.48 -5.71 -0.81
C VAL A 213 -6.37 -4.96 -1.80
N VAL A 214 -6.72 -3.71 -1.50
CA VAL A 214 -7.50 -2.83 -2.38
C VAL A 214 -6.75 -2.49 -3.67
N ASP A 215 -5.44 -2.22 -3.60
CA ASP A 215 -4.62 -1.92 -4.77
C ASP A 215 -4.61 -3.08 -5.78
N PHE A 216 -4.49 -4.32 -5.29
CA PHE A 216 -4.52 -5.51 -6.14
C PHE A 216 -5.90 -5.82 -6.75
N ILE A 217 -6.94 -5.12 -6.31
CA ILE A 217 -8.28 -5.12 -6.92
C ILE A 217 -8.41 -4.03 -7.99
N CYS A 218 -7.88 -2.84 -7.70
CA CYS A 218 -8.02 -1.63 -8.52
C CYS A 218 -7.04 -1.55 -9.71
N SER A 219 -6.15 -2.53 -9.93
CA SER A 219 -5.17 -2.54 -11.03
C SER A 219 -5.78 -2.66 -12.45
N LYS A 220 -7.03 -2.23 -12.64
CA LYS A 220 -7.87 -2.33 -13.85
C LYS A 220 -7.41 -1.46 -15.04
N LYS A 221 -6.41 -0.58 -14.92
CA LYS A 221 -6.22 0.50 -15.91
C LYS A 221 -5.47 0.16 -17.22
N HIS A 222 -4.84 -1.00 -17.33
CA HIS A 222 -4.24 -1.41 -18.60
C HIS A 222 -4.80 -2.75 -19.04
N GLY A 223 -5.73 -2.68 -19.98
CA GLY A 223 -6.35 -3.84 -20.61
C GLY A 223 -5.29 -4.70 -21.27
N GLU A 224 -5.03 -5.86 -20.66
CA GLU A 224 -4.63 -7.11 -21.30
C GLU A 224 -4.68 -8.23 -20.24
N ASP A 225 -5.45 -9.26 -20.60
CA ASP A 225 -5.46 -10.68 -20.23
C ASP A 225 -5.14 -11.17 -18.80
N ILE A 226 -5.57 -12.41 -18.58
CA ILE A 226 -5.15 -13.41 -17.58
C ILE A 226 -3.85 -13.01 -16.88
N LEU A 227 -3.81 -13.08 -15.52
CA LEU A 227 -2.62 -12.91 -14.66
C LEU A 227 -1.31 -12.99 -15.45
N SER A 228 -0.84 -11.86 -15.97
CA SER A 228 0.40 -11.88 -16.74
C SER A 228 1.53 -12.34 -15.79
N PRO A 229 2.57 -12.99 -16.30
CA PRO A 229 3.71 -13.40 -15.49
C PRO A 229 4.25 -12.24 -14.63
N ASP A 230 4.27 -11.03 -15.19
CA ASP A 230 4.72 -9.81 -14.52
C ASP A 230 3.84 -9.41 -13.32
N LYS A 231 2.51 -9.52 -13.44
CA LYS A 231 1.58 -9.26 -12.32
C LYS A 231 1.76 -10.28 -11.20
N THR A 232 1.96 -11.54 -11.55
CA THR A 232 2.19 -12.63 -10.59
C THR A 232 3.51 -12.45 -9.84
N ILE A 233 4.56 -12.02 -10.54
CA ILE A 233 5.86 -11.69 -9.95
C ILE A 233 5.73 -10.50 -8.98
N SER A 234 4.99 -9.45 -9.37
CA SER A 234 4.74 -8.29 -8.50
C SER A 234 4.01 -8.67 -7.20
N VAL A 235 2.92 -9.43 -7.31
CA VAL A 235 2.18 -9.93 -6.13
C VAL A 235 3.07 -10.75 -5.20
N SER A 236 3.81 -11.71 -5.77
CA SER A 236 4.71 -12.59 -5.01
C SER A 236 5.83 -11.80 -4.32
N ARG A 237 6.32 -10.75 -4.98
CA ARG A 237 7.35 -9.84 -4.45
C ARG A 237 6.83 -9.03 -3.28
N VAL A 238 5.66 -8.40 -3.41
CA VAL A 238 5.05 -7.61 -2.33
C VAL A 238 4.73 -8.50 -1.13
N ALA A 239 4.17 -9.69 -1.35
CA ALA A 239 3.91 -10.67 -0.29
C ALA A 239 5.21 -11.11 0.42
N GLN A 240 6.29 -11.31 -0.34
CA GLN A 240 7.62 -11.63 0.23
C GLN A 240 8.17 -10.48 1.07
N LEU A 241 8.11 -9.25 0.58
CA LEU A 241 8.56 -8.07 1.33
C LEU A 241 7.79 -7.96 2.64
N LEU A 242 6.46 -8.01 2.59
CA LEU A 242 5.59 -7.94 3.76
C LEU A 242 5.94 -9.00 4.80
N ALA A 243 6.08 -10.26 4.39
CA ALA A 243 6.40 -11.33 5.32
C ALA A 243 7.84 -11.27 5.87
N SER A 244 8.75 -10.57 5.19
CA SER A 244 10.15 -10.45 5.61
C SER A 244 10.41 -9.36 6.66
N VAL A 245 9.42 -8.49 6.95
CA VAL A 245 9.61 -7.36 7.86
C VAL A 245 10.14 -7.79 9.23
N PRO A 246 9.61 -8.82 9.91
CA PRO A 246 10.11 -9.21 11.24
C PRO A 246 11.55 -9.71 11.23
N ASP A 247 12.02 -10.32 10.14
CA ASP A 247 13.41 -10.80 10.03
C ASP A 247 14.40 -9.65 9.84
N LYS A 248 13.93 -8.59 9.17
CA LYS A 248 14.74 -7.43 8.81
C LYS A 248 14.74 -6.35 9.88
N ALA A 249 13.77 -6.38 10.78
CA ALA A 249 13.78 -5.54 11.97
C ALA A 249 14.99 -5.90 12.84
N ARG A 250 15.67 -4.89 13.39
CA ARG A 250 16.87 -5.12 14.21
C ARG A 250 16.51 -5.81 15.53
N LEU A 251 17.51 -6.43 16.16
CA LEU A 251 17.39 -6.86 17.56
C LEU A 251 17.11 -5.63 18.45
N GLY A 252 16.01 -5.67 19.21
CA GLY A 252 15.55 -4.53 20.01
C GLY A 252 14.76 -3.47 19.23
N ALA A 253 14.25 -3.81 18.03
CA ALA A 253 13.16 -3.08 17.39
C ALA A 253 11.90 -3.05 18.28
N SER A 254 10.94 -2.20 17.91
CA SER A 254 9.62 -2.16 18.58
C SER A 254 8.98 -3.55 18.67
N ALA A 255 8.33 -3.83 19.80
CA ALA A 255 7.58 -5.08 20.00
C ALA A 255 6.52 -5.32 18.91
N ALA A 256 6.01 -4.26 18.28
CA ALA A 256 5.06 -4.33 17.18
C ALA A 256 5.63 -5.03 15.92
N LEU A 257 6.95 -5.01 15.74
CA LEU A 257 7.65 -5.63 14.60
C LEU A 257 8.18 -7.04 14.91
N THR A 258 8.00 -7.53 16.14
CA THR A 258 8.29 -8.93 16.45
C THR A 258 7.34 -9.84 15.69
N SER A 259 7.82 -11.01 15.26
CA SER A 259 7.07 -11.92 14.39
C SER A 259 5.61 -12.18 14.84
N PRO A 260 5.32 -12.56 16.10
CA PRO A 260 3.94 -12.82 16.52
C PRO A 260 3.04 -11.58 16.50
N SER A 261 3.53 -10.45 17.03
CA SER A 261 2.77 -9.20 17.08
C SER A 261 2.53 -8.63 15.69
N PHE A 262 3.55 -8.67 14.84
CA PHE A 262 3.48 -8.19 13.47
C PHE A 262 2.47 -9.01 12.65
N PHE A 263 2.60 -10.34 12.67
CA PHE A 263 1.70 -11.20 11.91
C PHE A 263 0.26 -11.16 12.41
N LYS A 264 0.03 -10.89 13.70
CA LYS A 264 -1.32 -10.63 14.20
C LYS A 264 -1.97 -9.45 13.47
N HIS A 265 -1.27 -8.31 13.39
CA HIS A 265 -1.78 -7.12 12.69
C HIS A 265 -1.94 -7.37 11.19
N VAL A 266 -0.94 -8.00 10.55
CA VAL A 266 -0.99 -8.32 9.11
C VAL A 266 -2.19 -9.21 8.79
N VAL A 267 -2.36 -10.32 9.50
CA VAL A 267 -3.48 -11.25 9.25
C VAL A 267 -4.82 -10.56 9.52
N SER A 268 -4.95 -9.80 10.61
CA SER A 268 -6.22 -9.16 10.93
C SER A 268 -6.65 -8.15 9.85
N GLN A 269 -5.71 -7.35 9.35
CA GLN A 269 -5.95 -6.40 8.25
C GLN A 269 -6.19 -7.11 6.92
N LEU A 270 -5.41 -8.15 6.59
CA LEU A 270 -5.51 -8.91 5.35
C LEU A 270 -6.90 -9.54 5.20
N LEU A 271 -7.37 -10.23 6.25
CA LEU A 271 -8.69 -10.86 6.27
C LEU A 271 -9.82 -9.81 6.20
N ALA A 272 -9.69 -8.71 6.95
CA ALA A 272 -10.71 -7.65 6.92
C ALA A 272 -10.78 -6.93 5.56
N GLY A 273 -9.63 -6.67 4.92
CA GLY A 273 -9.55 -6.09 3.59
C GLY A 273 -10.17 -6.99 2.54
N ALA A 274 -9.76 -8.26 2.52
CA ALA A 274 -10.23 -9.19 1.51
C ALA A 274 -11.73 -9.47 1.63
N GLU A 275 -12.26 -9.61 2.85
CA GLU A 275 -13.70 -9.73 3.10
C GLU A 275 -14.46 -8.47 2.64
N ALA A 276 -14.05 -7.28 3.11
CA ALA A 276 -14.72 -6.02 2.78
C ALA A 276 -14.78 -5.77 1.27
N THR A 277 -13.66 -5.95 0.56
CA THR A 277 -13.64 -5.66 -0.87
C THR A 277 -14.35 -6.75 -1.69
N THR A 278 -14.39 -8.00 -1.23
CA THR A 278 -15.23 -9.04 -1.87
C THR A 278 -16.71 -8.67 -1.78
N ILE A 279 -17.15 -8.11 -0.64
CA ILE A 279 -18.53 -7.65 -0.45
C ILE A 279 -18.84 -6.47 -1.37
N GLU A 280 -17.96 -5.47 -1.43
CA GLU A 280 -18.12 -4.30 -2.31
C GLU A 280 -18.21 -4.69 -3.79
N LEU A 281 -17.37 -5.63 -4.24
CA LEU A 281 -17.39 -6.12 -5.62
C LEU A 281 -18.67 -6.88 -5.96
N ALA A 282 -19.20 -7.69 -5.05
CA ALA A 282 -20.46 -8.41 -5.29
C ALA A 282 -21.70 -7.48 -5.37
N ALA A 283 -21.59 -6.25 -4.87
CA ALA A 283 -22.63 -5.23 -5.02
C ALA A 283 -22.57 -4.52 -6.38
N ASP A 284 -21.41 -4.57 -7.07
CA ASP A 284 -21.19 -3.92 -8.36
C ASP A 284 -21.57 -4.84 -9.53
N LYS A 285 -22.76 -4.60 -10.11
CA LYS A 285 -23.31 -5.39 -11.22
C LYS A 285 -22.51 -5.27 -12.53
N GLU A 286 -21.58 -4.31 -12.64
CA GLU A 286 -20.81 -4.05 -13.86
C GLU A 286 -19.38 -4.62 -13.79
N ALA A 287 -18.95 -5.17 -12.65
CA ALA A 287 -17.62 -5.74 -12.50
C ALA A 287 -17.53 -7.14 -13.15
N ASN A 288 -16.52 -7.36 -14.00
CA ASN A 288 -16.12 -8.71 -14.38
C ASN A 288 -15.45 -9.40 -13.17
N GLU A 289 -16.29 -9.96 -12.28
CA GLU A 289 -15.95 -10.47 -10.94
C GLU A 289 -14.76 -11.44 -10.95
N HIS A 290 -14.66 -12.27 -12.00
CA HIS A 290 -13.77 -13.43 -12.02
C HIS A 290 -12.27 -13.07 -12.15
N TYR A 291 -11.96 -11.92 -12.76
CA TYR A 291 -10.56 -11.48 -12.94
C TYR A 291 -10.03 -10.71 -11.73
N VAL A 292 -10.86 -9.81 -11.18
CA VAL A 292 -10.50 -8.89 -10.09
C VAL A 292 -10.18 -9.64 -8.81
N LEU A 293 -10.96 -10.70 -8.53
CA LEU A 293 -10.73 -11.56 -7.38
C LEU A 293 -9.42 -12.35 -7.49
N SER A 294 -8.92 -12.66 -8.70
CA SER A 294 -7.76 -13.52 -8.91
C SER A 294 -6.46 -12.96 -8.34
N SER A 295 -6.15 -11.67 -8.60
CA SER A 295 -4.93 -11.03 -8.09
C SER A 295 -4.97 -10.83 -6.57
N MET A 296 -6.11 -10.41 -6.04
CA MET A 296 -6.31 -10.25 -4.60
C MET A 296 -6.21 -11.59 -3.87
N PHE A 297 -6.93 -12.62 -4.32
CA PHE A 297 -6.83 -13.95 -3.72
C PHE A 297 -5.41 -14.48 -3.81
N HIS A 298 -4.74 -14.29 -4.96
CA HIS A 298 -3.34 -14.68 -5.08
C HIS A 298 -2.47 -14.00 -4.02
N PHE A 299 -2.60 -12.68 -3.83
CA PHE A 299 -1.87 -11.96 -2.78
C PHE A 299 -2.18 -12.49 -1.37
N VAL A 300 -3.47 -12.65 -1.03
CA VAL A 300 -3.90 -13.15 0.27
C VAL A 300 -3.33 -14.55 0.54
N GLY A 301 -3.52 -15.48 -0.38
CA GLY A 301 -3.02 -16.85 -0.24
C GLY A 301 -1.49 -16.93 -0.13
N GLU A 302 -0.79 -16.06 -0.86
CA GLU A 302 0.68 -15.96 -0.87
C GLU A 302 1.24 -15.40 0.45
N VAL A 303 0.54 -14.43 1.06
CA VAL A 303 0.85 -13.90 2.40
C VAL A 303 0.53 -14.95 3.47
N LEU A 304 -0.66 -15.55 3.47
CA LEU A 304 -1.06 -16.57 4.45
C LEU A 304 -0.09 -17.77 4.44
N SER A 305 0.31 -18.24 3.26
CA SER A 305 1.30 -19.31 3.12
C SER A 305 2.65 -18.92 3.74
N ARG A 306 3.10 -17.68 3.57
CA ARG A 306 4.35 -17.20 4.21
C ARG A 306 4.21 -17.11 5.73
N VAL A 307 3.08 -16.67 6.25
CA VAL A 307 2.81 -16.65 7.70
C VAL A 307 2.95 -18.07 8.27
N CYS A 308 2.38 -19.07 7.59
CA CYS A 308 2.51 -20.47 7.97
C CYS A 308 3.97 -20.95 7.95
N ARG A 309 4.69 -20.72 6.86
CA ARG A 309 6.11 -21.10 6.72
C ARG A 309 7.03 -20.45 7.74
N ARG A 310 6.63 -19.30 8.28
CA ARG A 310 7.37 -18.57 9.32
C ARG A 310 7.01 -18.98 10.74
N GLY A 311 6.29 -20.09 10.90
CA GLY A 311 5.91 -20.63 12.20
C GLY A 311 4.84 -19.81 12.93
N SER A 312 4.16 -18.89 12.25
CA SER A 312 3.13 -18.03 12.83
C SER A 312 1.71 -18.52 12.52
N THR A 313 1.56 -19.79 12.17
CA THR A 313 0.24 -20.42 11.91
C THR A 313 -0.70 -20.29 13.09
N GLY A 314 -0.19 -20.41 14.33
CA GLY A 314 -1.04 -20.26 15.52
C GLY A 314 -1.64 -18.86 15.66
N VAL A 315 -0.89 -17.82 15.27
CA VAL A 315 -1.39 -16.43 15.23
C VAL A 315 -2.44 -16.27 14.12
N LEU A 316 -2.20 -16.87 12.95
CA LEU A 316 -3.17 -16.88 11.85
C LEU A 316 -4.49 -17.52 12.30
N VAL A 317 -4.45 -18.72 12.87
CA VAL A 317 -5.64 -19.45 13.31
C VAL A 317 -6.39 -18.71 14.42
N ALA A 318 -5.66 -18.11 15.36
CA ALA A 318 -6.26 -17.33 16.45
C ALA A 318 -7.03 -16.10 15.96
N GLU A 319 -6.61 -15.48 14.84
CA GLU A 319 -7.35 -14.40 14.19
C GLU A 319 -8.47 -14.93 13.27
N LEU A 320 -8.28 -16.10 12.67
CA LEU A 320 -9.20 -16.71 11.70
C LEU A 320 -10.48 -17.22 12.35
N ILE A 321 -10.36 -18.05 13.40
CA ILE A 321 -11.51 -18.67 14.09
C ILE A 321 -12.59 -17.65 14.48
N PRO A 322 -12.28 -16.57 15.23
CA PRO A 322 -13.32 -15.62 15.66
C PRO A 322 -13.95 -14.86 14.48
N LYS A 323 -13.21 -14.59 13.40
CA LYS A 323 -13.73 -13.88 12.23
C LYS A 323 -14.70 -14.78 11.43
N VAL A 324 -14.33 -16.03 11.18
CA VAL A 324 -15.22 -17.01 10.51
C VAL A 324 -16.45 -17.28 11.36
N ARG A 325 -16.30 -17.42 12.69
CA ARG A 325 -17.44 -17.60 13.60
C ARG A 325 -18.40 -16.42 13.55
N ASN A 326 -17.88 -15.19 13.57
CA ASN A 326 -18.70 -13.98 13.44
C ASN A 326 -19.44 -13.93 12.09
N HIS A 327 -18.75 -14.33 11.00
CA HIS A 327 -19.36 -14.47 9.69
C HIS A 327 -20.53 -15.47 9.69
N ILE A 328 -20.32 -16.69 10.23
CA ILE A 328 -21.37 -17.72 10.32
C ILE A 328 -22.58 -17.18 11.11
N HIS A 329 -22.36 -16.53 12.25
CA HIS A 329 -23.45 -15.93 13.03
C HIS A 329 -24.22 -14.83 12.30
N ARG A 330 -23.61 -14.12 11.34
CA ARG A 330 -24.30 -13.15 10.48
C ARG A 330 -25.12 -13.82 9.39
N CYS A 331 -24.67 -14.97 8.89
CA CYS A 331 -25.33 -15.71 7.81
C CYS A 331 -26.47 -16.61 8.30
N VAL A 332 -26.43 -17.09 9.54
CA VAL A 332 -27.43 -18.02 10.09
C VAL A 332 -28.46 -17.25 10.93
N PRO A 333 -29.76 -17.22 10.55
CA PRO A 333 -30.79 -16.61 11.38
C PRO A 333 -30.95 -17.37 12.71
N PRO A 334 -31.32 -16.68 13.81
CA PRO A 334 -31.39 -17.26 15.15
C PRO A 334 -32.43 -18.38 15.31
N ASP A 335 -33.38 -18.52 14.38
CA ASP A 335 -34.30 -19.66 14.35
C ASP A 335 -33.56 -20.90 13.80
N HIS A 336 -33.06 -21.74 14.71
CA HIS A 336 -32.28 -22.97 14.51
C HIS A 336 -32.98 -24.10 13.72
N ARG A 337 -33.93 -23.80 12.83
CA ARG A 337 -34.57 -24.80 11.97
C ARG A 337 -33.67 -25.08 10.77
N ALA A 338 -32.79 -26.06 10.95
CA ALA A 338 -31.95 -26.69 9.93
C ALA A 338 -31.22 -25.68 9.04
N THR A 339 -30.01 -25.27 9.46
CA THR A 339 -29.07 -24.52 8.63
C THR A 339 -28.81 -25.28 7.33
N ILE A 340 -29.44 -24.86 6.23
CA ILE A 340 -29.24 -25.50 4.93
C ILE A 340 -27.89 -24.98 4.39
N PRO A 341 -26.93 -25.86 4.04
CA PRO A 341 -25.65 -25.45 3.44
C PRO A 341 -25.78 -24.54 2.21
N GLU A 342 -26.93 -24.58 1.54
CA GLU A 342 -27.33 -23.71 0.43
C GLU A 342 -27.49 -22.25 0.89
N MET A 343 -28.04 -21.99 2.09
CA MET A 343 -28.25 -20.63 2.61
C MET A 343 -26.93 -19.88 2.79
N VAL A 344 -25.88 -20.55 3.28
CA VAL A 344 -24.54 -19.94 3.49
C VAL A 344 -23.78 -19.78 2.17
N GLN A 345 -23.98 -20.70 1.21
CA GLN A 345 -23.39 -20.64 -0.13
C GLN A 345 -23.90 -19.47 -0.98
N HIS A 346 -25.15 -19.05 -0.79
CA HIS A 346 -25.76 -17.96 -1.56
C HIS A 346 -25.51 -16.57 -0.96
N VAL A 347 -24.84 -16.46 0.18
CA VAL A 347 -24.43 -15.15 0.72
C VAL A 347 -23.14 -14.72 0.03
N CYS A 348 -23.19 -13.66 -0.78
CA CYS A 348 -22.00 -13.09 -1.45
C CYS A 348 -20.85 -12.79 -0.48
N GLN A 349 -21.17 -12.47 0.78
CA GLN A 349 -20.21 -12.23 1.87
C GLN A 349 -19.36 -13.48 2.21
N SER A 350 -19.86 -14.68 1.93
CA SER A 350 -19.16 -15.94 2.18
C SER A 350 -18.13 -16.27 1.11
N GLN A 351 -18.15 -15.61 -0.05
CA GLN A 351 -17.29 -15.95 -1.19
C GLN A 351 -15.81 -15.84 -0.83
N PHE A 352 -15.42 -14.83 -0.05
CA PHE A 352 -14.04 -14.71 0.43
C PHE A 352 -13.61 -15.96 1.21
N TRP A 353 -14.40 -16.34 2.22
CA TRP A 353 -14.07 -17.44 3.12
C TRP A 353 -13.98 -18.79 2.40
N PHE A 354 -14.88 -19.05 1.44
CA PHE A 354 -14.84 -20.29 0.64
C PHE A 354 -13.62 -20.40 -0.27
N ASN A 355 -13.04 -19.27 -0.70
CA ASN A 355 -11.88 -19.25 -1.60
C ASN A 355 -10.54 -19.07 -0.87
N MET A 356 -10.55 -18.75 0.43
CA MET A 356 -9.33 -18.39 1.16
C MET A 356 -8.30 -19.53 1.20
N VAL A 357 -8.72 -20.75 1.55
CA VAL A 357 -7.81 -21.92 1.56
C VAL A 357 -7.39 -22.29 0.14
N GLU A 358 -8.30 -22.19 -0.84
CA GLU A 358 -7.98 -22.45 -2.25
C GLU A 358 -6.93 -21.48 -2.80
N ALA A 359 -6.96 -20.23 -2.34
CA ALA A 359 -5.98 -19.22 -2.72
C ALA A 359 -4.56 -19.57 -2.22
N MET A 360 -4.43 -20.34 -1.14
CA MET A 360 -3.16 -20.86 -0.67
C MET A 360 -2.69 -21.99 -1.58
N ARG A 361 -1.68 -21.72 -2.42
CA ARG A 361 -1.16 -22.73 -3.37
C ARG A 361 -0.09 -23.64 -2.78
N ASP A 362 0.35 -23.38 -1.55
CA ASP A 362 1.39 -24.16 -0.87
C ASP A 362 0.79 -25.27 0.01
N GLN A 363 0.94 -26.51 -0.44
CA GLN A 363 0.42 -27.70 0.25
C GLN A 363 0.90 -27.78 1.70
N HIS A 364 2.19 -27.53 1.96
CA HIS A 364 2.74 -27.57 3.31
C HIS A 364 2.07 -26.54 4.23
N SER A 365 1.82 -25.33 3.73
CA SER A 365 1.13 -24.29 4.50
C SER A 365 -0.33 -24.65 4.78
N ILE A 366 -1.02 -25.31 3.85
CA ILE A 366 -2.40 -25.80 4.05
C ILE A 366 -2.42 -26.88 5.14
N GLU A 367 -1.50 -27.84 5.10
CA GLU A 367 -1.40 -28.89 6.12
C GLU A 367 -1.15 -28.29 7.52
N ARG A 368 -0.19 -27.37 7.62
CA ARG A 368 0.10 -26.66 8.88
C ARG A 368 -1.09 -25.86 9.38
N LEU A 369 -1.79 -25.15 8.49
CA LEU A 369 -3.01 -24.41 8.82
C LEU A 369 -4.09 -25.35 9.37
N THR A 370 -4.30 -26.48 8.69
CA THR A 370 -5.33 -27.47 9.05
C THR A 370 -5.04 -28.11 10.40
N GLU A 371 -3.81 -28.55 10.63
CA GLU A 371 -3.36 -29.14 11.90
C GLU A 371 -3.59 -28.16 13.07
N GLU A 372 -3.13 -26.92 12.91
CA GLU A 372 -3.23 -25.90 13.94
C GLU A 372 -4.69 -25.45 14.18
N LEU A 373 -5.51 -25.39 13.12
CA LEU A 373 -6.94 -25.11 13.21
C LEU A 373 -7.65 -26.18 14.05
N LEU A 374 -7.44 -27.46 13.74
CA LEU A 374 -8.03 -28.56 14.50
C LEU A 374 -7.57 -28.56 15.95
N ARG A 375 -6.27 -28.32 16.18
CA ARG A 375 -5.70 -28.22 17.52
C ARG A 375 -6.35 -27.11 18.34
N GLN A 376 -6.51 -25.92 17.75
CA GLN A 376 -7.13 -24.79 18.44
C GLN A 376 -8.63 -25.00 18.67
N LEU A 377 -9.37 -25.51 17.68
CA LEU A 377 -10.78 -25.86 17.81
C LEU A 377 -11.03 -26.89 18.91
N ALA A 378 -10.14 -27.89 19.07
CA ALA A 378 -10.25 -28.86 20.16
C ALA A 378 -9.86 -28.30 21.53
N SER A 379 -8.94 -27.32 21.56
CA SER A 379 -8.45 -26.71 22.81
C SER A 379 -9.34 -25.59 23.36
N GLN A 380 -10.04 -24.90 22.46
CA GLN A 380 -11.01 -23.86 22.80
C GLN A 380 -12.35 -24.58 22.95
N HIS A 381 -13.14 -24.29 24.00
CA HIS A 381 -14.44 -24.93 24.26
C HIS A 381 -15.53 -24.55 23.22
N ILE A 382 -15.23 -24.73 21.93
CA ILE A 382 -16.10 -24.53 20.78
C ILE A 382 -16.94 -25.79 20.62
N SER A 383 -18.23 -25.65 20.30
CA SER A 383 -19.09 -26.82 20.10
C SER A 383 -18.72 -27.58 18.83
N ASP A 384 -19.00 -28.88 18.78
CA ASP A 384 -18.76 -29.69 17.58
C ASP A 384 -19.49 -29.14 16.35
N GLU A 385 -20.67 -28.57 16.55
CA GLU A 385 -21.44 -27.89 15.50
C GLU A 385 -20.72 -26.64 14.98
N GLU A 386 -20.27 -25.75 15.87
CA GLU A 386 -19.52 -24.56 15.48
C GLU A 386 -18.21 -24.92 14.78
N ALA A 387 -17.48 -25.92 15.30
CA ALA A 387 -16.25 -26.42 14.71
C ALA A 387 -16.50 -26.99 13.29
N TYR A 388 -17.58 -27.75 13.11
CA TYR A 388 -18.00 -28.26 11.80
C TYR A 388 -18.26 -27.11 10.82
N TRP A 389 -19.01 -26.08 11.21
CA TRP A 389 -19.32 -24.96 10.31
C TRP A 389 -18.08 -24.16 9.93
N ILE A 390 -17.14 -23.96 10.86
CA ILE A 390 -15.86 -23.30 10.57
C ILE A 390 -15.07 -24.11 9.52
N LEU A 391 -14.89 -25.42 9.74
CA LEU A 391 -14.17 -26.29 8.81
C LEU A 391 -14.87 -26.35 7.44
N TRP A 392 -16.19 -26.48 7.44
CA TRP A 392 -16.97 -26.51 6.22
C TRP A 392 -16.83 -25.20 5.44
N THR A 393 -16.90 -24.06 6.11
CA THR A 393 -16.78 -22.73 5.48
C THR A 393 -15.41 -22.54 4.81
N LEU A 394 -14.35 -23.05 5.42
CA LEU A 394 -12.99 -22.87 4.90
C LEU A 394 -12.60 -23.89 3.83
N PHE A 395 -13.09 -25.13 3.90
CA PHE A 395 -12.59 -26.24 3.08
C PHE A 395 -13.60 -26.83 2.08
N ASN A 396 -14.90 -26.54 2.20
CA ASN A 396 -15.94 -27.15 1.35
C ASN A 396 -15.66 -26.97 -0.15
N GLN A 397 -15.18 -25.81 -0.57
CA GLN A 397 -14.89 -25.55 -1.98
C GLN A 397 -13.70 -26.38 -2.50
N SER A 398 -12.65 -26.53 -1.68
CA SER A 398 -11.50 -27.38 -2.00
C SER A 398 -11.92 -28.84 -2.19
N PHE A 399 -12.83 -29.35 -1.34
CA PHE A 399 -13.37 -30.70 -1.48
C PHE A 399 -14.24 -30.88 -2.74
N LYS A 400 -15.10 -29.91 -3.07
CA LYS A 400 -15.92 -29.97 -4.29
C LYS A 400 -15.08 -30.11 -5.55
N ARG A 401 -13.98 -29.35 -5.70
CA ARG A 401 -13.10 -29.47 -6.88
C ARG A 401 -12.33 -30.78 -6.94
N LEU A 402 -11.86 -31.31 -5.81
CA LEU A 402 -11.24 -32.64 -5.74
C LEU A 402 -12.21 -33.75 -6.17
N THR A 403 -13.51 -33.55 -5.92
CA THR A 403 -14.57 -34.49 -6.29
C THR A 403 -15.00 -34.33 -7.76
N VAL A 404 -14.86 -33.15 -8.35
CA VAL A 404 -15.15 -32.88 -9.79
C VAL A 404 -13.99 -33.29 -10.71
N MET A 405 -12.77 -33.44 -10.19
CA MET A 405 -11.59 -33.93 -10.93
C MET A 405 -11.31 -35.44 -10.78
N ARG A 406 -12.17 -36.17 -10.07
CA ARG A 406 -12.23 -37.64 -10.04
C ARG A 406 -13.45 -38.10 -10.82
#